data_AF-A0A972VA13-F1
#
_entry.id   AF-A0A972VA13-F1
#
_cell.length_a   1.000
_cell.length_b   1.000
_cell.length_c   1.000
_cell.angle_alpha   90.00
_cell.angle_beta   90.00
_cell.angle_gamma   90.00
#
_symmetry.space_group_name_H-M   'P 1'
#
loop_
_entity.id
_entity.type
_entity.pdbx_description
1 polymer ?
#
loop_
_entity_poly.entity_id
_entity_poly.type
_entity_poly.pdbx_seq_one_letter_code
_entity_poly.pdbx_strand_id
1 'polypeptide(L)'
;LIFINQIRMKIGVLFGNPETTSGGNALKFYASVRIDVRRVSTIKNSTGEATGNHVRARVVKNKMAAPFKTAEFDIMFDSGISKEGDLIDLAVEHDIVSKSGAWLNYGKMRLGQGRENAKQLLKETPELAEEIKTKVLIAKGIIEDPEQAKEEQEAASEA
;
A
#
# COMPACT_ATOMS: atom_id res chain seq x y z
N LEU A 1 7.83 9.12 -17.76
CA LEU A 1 9.27 8.76 -17.69
C LEU A 1 9.62 8.38 -16.27
N ILE A 2 10.17 7.18 -16.05
CA ILE A 2 10.55 6.66 -14.73
C ILE A 2 12.06 6.40 -14.75
N PHE A 3 12.78 6.88 -13.73
CA PHE A 3 14.21 6.62 -13.54
C PHE A 3 14.43 5.80 -12.27
N ILE A 4 15.07 4.65 -12.42
CA ILE A 4 15.56 3.86 -11.29
C ILE A 4 16.99 4.33 -11.01
N ASN A 5 17.29 4.62 -9.74
CA ASN A 5 18.61 5.07 -9.34
C ASN A 5 19.10 4.27 -8.14
N GLN A 6 20.40 4.07 -8.06
CA GLN A 6 21.04 3.35 -6.99
C GLN A 6 21.62 4.33 -5.97
N ILE A 7 21.69 3.88 -4.72
CA ILE A 7 22.37 4.61 -3.65
C ILE A 7 23.87 4.34 -3.75
N ARG A 8 24.66 5.38 -3.46
CA ARG A 8 26.11 5.36 -3.27
C ARG A 8 26.45 6.08 -1.98
N MET A 9 27.60 5.77 -1.40
CA MET A 9 28.11 6.51 -0.25
C MET A 9 29.05 7.61 -0.74
N LYS A 10 28.87 8.83 -0.22
CA LYS A 10 29.82 9.92 -0.47
C LYS A 10 30.95 9.85 0.56
N ILE A 11 32.15 9.54 0.10
CA ILE A 11 33.36 9.51 0.94
C ILE A 11 33.64 10.93 1.47
N GLY A 12 34.00 11.05 2.75
CA GLY A 12 34.39 12.32 3.38
C GLY A 12 33.26 13.10 4.07
N VAL A 13 32.06 12.52 4.23
CA VAL A 13 30.98 13.13 5.02
C VAL A 13 31.11 12.70 6.49
N LEU A 14 31.48 13.64 7.37
CA LEU A 14 31.65 13.41 8.82
C LEU A 14 30.34 13.57 9.62
N PHE A 15 29.35 14.29 9.08
CA PHE A 15 28.05 14.52 9.71
C PHE A 15 26.90 14.47 8.70
N GLY A 16 25.75 13.90 9.09
CA GLY A 16 24.54 13.79 8.26
C GLY A 16 24.40 12.45 7.54
N ASN A 17 23.43 12.37 6.61
CA ASN A 17 23.21 11.15 5.81
C ASN A 17 24.26 11.05 4.69
N PRO A 18 25.13 10.03 4.67
CA PRO A 18 26.16 9.85 3.63
C PRO A 18 25.62 9.33 2.29
N GLU A 19 24.33 8.98 2.22
CA GLU A 19 23.69 8.45 1.03
C GLU A 19 23.53 9.52 -0.07
N THR A 20 24.01 9.21 -1.27
CA THR A 20 23.81 10.01 -2.48
C THR A 20 23.32 9.15 -3.64
N THR A 21 22.65 9.78 -4.60
CA THR A 21 22.19 9.15 -5.84
C THR A 21 23.19 9.43 -6.97
N SER A 22 23.35 8.48 -7.88
CA SER A 22 24.19 8.65 -9.08
C SER A 22 23.60 9.70 -10.04
N GLY A 23 24.42 10.28 -10.92
CA GLY A 23 23.96 11.21 -11.96
C GLY A 23 23.80 12.67 -11.51
N GLY A 24 24.49 13.07 -10.43
CA GLY A 24 24.51 14.45 -9.95
C GLY A 24 23.18 14.91 -9.33
N ASN A 25 22.88 16.21 -9.44
CA ASN A 25 21.72 16.82 -8.78
C ASN A 25 20.54 17.12 -9.72
N ALA A 26 20.71 17.09 -11.05
CA ALA A 26 19.67 17.48 -11.99
C ALA A 26 18.36 16.69 -11.76
N LEU A 27 18.45 15.36 -11.66
CA LEU A 27 17.30 14.49 -11.43
C LEU A 27 16.53 14.86 -10.15
N LYS A 28 17.23 15.34 -9.11
CA LYS A 28 16.58 15.75 -7.86
C LYS A 28 15.67 16.96 -8.06
N PHE A 29 16.01 17.88 -8.96
CA PHE A 29 15.22 19.08 -9.26
C PHE A 29 14.10 18.82 -10.26
N TYR A 30 14.41 18.12 -11.35
CA TYR A 30 13.44 17.83 -12.43
C TYR A 30 12.37 16.82 -12.04
N ALA A 31 12.68 15.83 -11.19
CA ALA A 31 11.68 14.85 -10.76
C ALA A 31 10.51 15.51 -10.02
N SER A 32 9.28 15.25 -10.46
CA SER A 32 8.05 15.67 -9.79
C SER A 32 7.78 14.84 -8.53
N VAL A 33 8.09 13.54 -8.60
CA VAL A 33 7.95 12.59 -7.49
C VAL A 33 9.26 11.82 -7.33
N ARG A 34 9.68 11.64 -6.07
CA ARG A 34 10.82 10.77 -5.72
C ARG A 34 10.40 9.84 -4.60
N ILE A 35 10.68 8.56 -4.80
CA ILE A 35 10.33 7.49 -3.87
C ILE A 35 11.63 6.81 -3.44
N ASP A 36 11.86 6.74 -2.14
CA ASP A 36 12.91 5.92 -1.54
C ASP A 36 12.29 4.57 -1.17
N VAL A 37 12.78 3.49 -1.79
CA VAL A 37 12.26 2.13 -1.61
C VAL A 37 13.30 1.32 -0.84
N ARG A 38 12.92 0.82 0.32
CA ARG A 38 13.80 0.01 1.18
C ARG A 38 13.12 -1.28 1.60
N ARG A 39 13.88 -2.36 1.61
CA ARG A 39 13.46 -3.62 2.25
C ARG A 39 13.51 -3.44 3.76
N VAL A 40 12.41 -3.76 4.44
CA VAL A 40 12.29 -3.74 5.91
C VAL A 40 12.58 -5.12 6.49
N SER A 41 11.88 -6.14 5.99
CA SER A 41 12.04 -7.52 6.45
C SER A 41 11.90 -8.51 5.31
N THR A 42 12.32 -9.76 5.56
CA THR A 42 12.15 -10.87 4.61
C THR A 42 11.03 -11.76 5.11
N ILE A 43 10.07 -12.02 4.23
CA ILE A 43 8.92 -12.89 4.47
C ILE A 43 9.40 -14.33 4.29
N LYS A 44 9.14 -15.17 5.28
CA LYS A 44 9.50 -16.59 5.27
C LYS A 44 8.24 -17.43 5.41
N ASN A 45 8.20 -18.54 4.68
CA ASN A 45 7.15 -19.54 4.84
C ASN A 45 7.40 -20.41 6.08
N SER A 46 6.43 -21.26 6.42
CA SER A 46 6.49 -22.20 7.55
C SER A 46 7.68 -23.16 7.50
N THR A 47 8.24 -23.41 6.31
CA THR A 47 9.45 -24.22 6.07
C THR A 47 10.75 -23.45 6.31
N GLY A 48 10.69 -22.14 6.56
CA GLY A 48 11.85 -21.26 6.74
C GLY A 48 12.43 -20.66 5.46
N GLU A 49 11.90 -21.05 4.29
CA GLU A 49 12.30 -20.52 2.99
C GLU A 49 11.83 -19.08 2.80
N ALA A 50 12.70 -18.23 2.22
CA ALA A 50 12.37 -16.83 1.94
C ALA A 50 11.48 -16.74 0.69
N THR A 51 10.24 -16.27 0.87
CA THR A 51 9.22 -16.23 -0.19
C THR A 51 8.89 -14.82 -0.66
N GLY A 52 9.33 -13.80 0.08
CA GLY A 52 9.19 -12.42 -0.33
C GLY A 52 9.94 -11.44 0.55
N ASN A 53 9.75 -10.16 0.27
CA ASN A 53 10.29 -9.06 1.05
C ASN A 53 9.15 -8.09 1.42
N HIS A 54 9.11 -7.70 2.68
CA HIS A 54 8.32 -6.57 3.12
C HIS A 54 9.09 -5.29 2.80
N VAL A 55 8.48 -4.39 2.05
CA VAL A 55 9.11 -3.20 1.48
C VAL A 55 8.37 -1.95 1.94
N ARG A 56 9.15 -0.94 2.33
CA ARG A 56 8.67 0.40 2.64
C ARG A 56 9.08 1.36 1.54
N ALA A 57 8.10 2.02 0.94
CA ALA A 57 8.29 3.09 -0.03
C ALA A 57 7.94 4.44 0.62
N ARG A 58 8.94 5.31 0.79
CA ARG A 58 8.76 6.67 1.31
C ARG A 58 8.80 7.69 0.19
N VAL A 59 7.78 8.53 0.09
CA VAL A 59 7.75 9.62 -0.88
C VAL A 59 8.61 10.77 -0.35
N VAL A 60 9.88 10.83 -0.75
CA VAL A 60 10.84 11.86 -0.29
C VAL A 60 10.67 13.21 -0.98
N LYS A 61 10.02 13.26 -2.15
CA LYS A 61 9.64 14.48 -2.84
C LYS A 61 8.32 14.26 -3.55
N ASN A 62 7.39 15.19 -3.42
CA ASN A 62 6.13 15.20 -4.16
C ASN A 62 5.78 16.65 -4.53
N LYS A 63 5.57 16.94 -5.81
CA LYS A 63 5.12 18.26 -6.30
C LYS A 63 3.59 18.37 -6.47
N MET A 64 2.87 17.25 -6.41
CA MET A 64 1.43 17.19 -6.69
C MET A 64 0.57 17.13 -5.42
N ALA A 65 1.11 16.55 -4.35
CA ALA A 65 0.42 16.37 -3.07
C ALA A 65 1.43 16.41 -1.91
N ALA A 66 0.93 16.26 -0.68
CA ALA A 66 1.74 16.26 0.54
C ALA A 66 2.91 15.24 0.45
N PRO A 67 4.17 15.66 0.65
CA PRO A 67 5.32 14.76 0.66
C PRO A 67 5.45 13.99 1.98
N PHE A 68 6.44 13.09 2.04
CA PHE A 68 6.86 12.33 3.23
C PHE A 68 5.93 11.23 3.73
N LYS A 69 4.84 10.95 3.02
CA LYS A 69 4.03 9.75 3.26
C LYS A 69 4.82 8.47 2.97
N THR A 70 4.51 7.43 3.73
CA THR A 70 5.08 6.09 3.59
C THR A 70 3.98 5.10 3.19
N ALA A 71 4.32 4.17 2.31
CA ALA A 71 3.52 3.00 2.00
C ALA A 71 4.35 1.76 2.32
N GLU A 72 3.73 0.78 2.95
CA GLU A 72 4.32 -0.53 3.23
C GLU A 72 3.54 -1.58 2.47
N PHE A 73 4.25 -2.49 1.82
CA PHE A 73 3.65 -3.55 1.02
C PHE A 73 4.58 -4.73 0.88
N ASP A 74 4.02 -5.88 0.54
CA ASP A 74 4.76 -7.12 0.34
C ASP A 74 5.07 -7.34 -1.13
N ILE A 75 6.34 -7.66 -1.42
CA ILE A 75 6.78 -8.13 -2.74
C ILE A 75 7.15 -9.61 -2.63
N MET A 76 6.31 -10.45 -3.20
CA MET A 76 6.53 -11.90 -3.31
C MET A 76 7.43 -12.20 -4.51
N PHE A 77 8.28 -13.22 -4.40
CA PHE A 77 9.23 -13.56 -5.48
C PHE A 77 8.57 -14.23 -6.69
N ASP A 78 7.42 -14.86 -6.49
CA ASP A 78 6.66 -15.57 -7.52
C ASP A 78 5.69 -14.66 -8.28
N SER A 79 5.11 -13.67 -7.60
CA SER A 79 3.93 -12.94 -8.07
C SER A 79 4.08 -11.41 -8.02
N GLY A 80 5.19 -10.90 -7.49
CA GLY A 80 5.44 -9.46 -7.39
C GLY A 80 4.67 -8.82 -6.23
N ILE A 81 4.11 -7.62 -6.44
CA ILE A 81 3.40 -6.87 -5.39
C ILE A 81 2.09 -7.58 -5.05
N SER A 82 1.91 -7.96 -3.78
CA SER A 82 0.70 -8.63 -3.31
C SER A 82 -0.42 -7.64 -3.05
N LYS A 83 -1.25 -7.38 -4.07
CA LYS A 83 -2.38 -6.43 -3.98
C LYS A 83 -3.43 -6.87 -2.96
N GLU A 84 -3.70 -8.16 -2.89
CA GLU A 84 -4.69 -8.75 -2.00
C GLU A 84 -4.23 -8.65 -0.54
N GLY A 85 -2.93 -8.79 -0.31
CA GLY A 85 -2.31 -8.58 1.01
C GLY A 85 -2.47 -7.16 1.50
N ASP A 86 -2.07 -6.20 0.65
CA ASP A 86 -2.18 -4.78 0.97
C ASP A 86 -3.65 -4.37 1.19
N LEU A 87 -4.57 -4.94 0.41
CA LEU A 87 -6.00 -4.66 0.55
C LEU A 87 -6.54 -5.09 1.91
N ILE A 88 -6.15 -6.28 2.40
CA ILE A 88 -6.56 -6.76 3.72
C ILE A 88 -6.01 -5.87 4.82
N ASP A 89 -4.73 -5.51 4.74
CA ASP A 89 -4.08 -4.69 5.77
C ASP A 89 -4.75 -3.31 5.84
N LEU A 90 -5.05 -2.70 4.69
CA LEU A 90 -5.81 -1.45 4.61
C LEU A 90 -7.24 -1.60 5.11
N ALA A 91 -7.92 -2.70 4.78
CA ALA A 91 -9.28 -2.93 5.22
C ALA A 91 -9.38 -3.14 6.75
N VAL A 92 -8.34 -3.73 7.36
CA VAL A 92 -8.22 -3.85 8.82
C VAL A 92 -7.87 -2.51 9.45
N GLU A 93 -6.97 -1.72 8.83
CA GLU A 93 -6.60 -0.37 9.32
C GLU A 93 -7.80 0.59 9.33
N HIS A 94 -8.73 0.43 8.39
CA HIS A 94 -9.94 1.27 8.25
C HIS A 94 -11.20 0.64 8.87
N ASP A 95 -11.07 -0.38 9.72
CA ASP A 95 -12.18 -1.06 10.42
C ASP A 95 -13.28 -1.66 9.51
N ILE A 96 -13.00 -1.83 8.22
CA ILE A 96 -13.90 -2.48 7.24
C ILE A 96 -13.90 -3.99 7.47
N VAL A 97 -12.73 -4.55 7.82
CA VAL A 97 -12.54 -5.95 8.20
C VAL A 97 -12.23 -6.01 9.68
N SER A 98 -13.05 -6.73 10.44
CA SER A 98 -12.86 -6.93 11.87
C SER A 98 -11.97 -8.14 12.14
N LYS A 99 -11.05 -7.99 13.09
CA LYS A 99 -10.13 -9.05 13.52
C LYS A 99 -10.56 -9.63 14.86
N SER A 100 -11.11 -10.84 14.84
CA SER A 100 -11.49 -11.60 16.05
C SER A 100 -10.42 -12.63 16.36
N GLY A 101 -9.35 -12.18 17.04
CA GLY A 101 -8.18 -13.00 17.32
C GLY A 101 -7.39 -13.33 16.05
N ALA A 102 -7.39 -14.61 15.67
CA ALA A 102 -6.78 -15.06 14.41
C ALA A 102 -7.74 -15.01 13.21
N TRP A 103 -9.03 -14.73 13.41
CA TRP A 103 -10.03 -14.72 12.35
C TRP A 103 -10.24 -13.32 11.78
N LEU A 104 -10.32 -13.21 10.46
CA LEU A 104 -10.70 -12.00 9.74
C LEU A 104 -12.14 -12.12 9.26
N ASN A 105 -12.98 -11.14 9.61
CA ASN A 105 -14.40 -11.14 9.28
C ASN A 105 -14.76 -9.85 8.54
N TYR A 106 -15.50 -10.00 7.45
CA TYR A 106 -16.10 -8.91 6.71
C TYR A 106 -17.60 -8.90 6.99
N GLY A 107 -18.05 -8.00 7.87
CA GLY A 107 -19.41 -7.99 8.38
C GLY A 107 -19.79 -9.34 9.03
N LYS A 108 -20.68 -10.09 8.39
CA LYS A 108 -21.12 -11.43 8.83
C LYS A 108 -20.34 -12.58 8.18
N MET A 109 -19.54 -12.30 7.15
CA MET A 109 -18.80 -13.30 6.40
C MET A 109 -17.40 -13.50 6.97
N ARG A 110 -16.98 -14.76 7.08
CA ARG A 110 -15.62 -15.11 7.52
C ARG A 110 -14.69 -15.16 6.31
N LEU A 111 -13.67 -14.31 6.29
CA LEU A 111 -12.66 -14.28 5.23
C LEU A 111 -11.61 -15.39 5.39
N GLY A 112 -11.34 -15.80 6.63
CA GLY A 112 -10.43 -16.89 6.93
C GLY A 112 -9.69 -16.74 8.25
N GLN A 113 -8.94 -17.78 8.61
CA GLN A 113 -8.03 -17.76 9.74
C GLN A 113 -6.65 -17.28 9.27
N GLY A 114 -6.24 -16.12 9.74
CA GLY A 114 -4.95 -15.51 9.41
C GLY A 114 -4.95 -14.80 8.06
N ARG A 115 -3.84 -14.08 7.82
CA ARG A 115 -3.65 -13.21 6.65
C ARG A 115 -3.57 -13.99 5.34
N GLU A 116 -2.85 -15.11 5.32
CA GLU A 116 -2.63 -15.89 4.09
C GLU A 116 -3.91 -16.55 3.55
N ASN A 117 -4.75 -17.12 4.41
CA ASN A 117 -6.03 -17.69 3.99
C ASN A 117 -6.99 -16.62 3.44
N ALA A 118 -7.02 -15.45 4.08
CA ALA A 118 -7.83 -14.33 3.59
C ALA A 118 -7.34 -13.82 2.23
N LYS A 119 -6.01 -13.76 2.00
CA LYS A 119 -5.44 -13.42 0.68
C LYS A 119 -5.89 -14.40 -0.40
N GLN A 120 -5.85 -15.70 -0.09
CA GLN A 120 -6.26 -16.73 -1.05
C GLN A 120 -7.74 -16.60 -1.41
N LEU A 121 -8.61 -16.37 -0.43
CA LEU A 121 -10.04 -16.17 -0.66
C LEU A 121 -10.34 -14.94 -1.53
N LEU A 122 -9.65 -13.82 -1.31
CA LEU A 122 -9.79 -12.64 -2.16
C LEU A 122 -9.27 -12.84 -3.58
N LYS A 123 -8.25 -13.70 -3.75
CA LYS A 123 -7.73 -14.07 -5.06
C LYS A 123 -8.71 -14.96 -5.84
N GLU A 124 -9.43 -15.84 -5.14
CA GLU A 124 -10.46 -16.71 -5.72
C GLU A 124 -11.76 -15.95 -6.00
N THR A 125 -12.06 -14.90 -5.23
CA THR A 125 -13.30 -14.12 -5.32
C THR A 125 -13.01 -12.64 -5.66
N PRO A 126 -12.74 -12.32 -6.94
CA PRO A 126 -12.38 -10.96 -7.35
C PRO A 126 -13.50 -9.93 -7.12
N GLU A 127 -14.77 -10.35 -7.16
CA GLU A 127 -15.93 -9.48 -6.91
C GLU A 127 -15.89 -8.90 -5.48
N LEU A 128 -15.60 -9.74 -4.49
CA LEU A 128 -15.45 -9.34 -3.10
C LEU A 128 -14.24 -8.41 -2.90
N ALA A 129 -13.15 -8.67 -3.61
CA ALA A 129 -11.96 -7.83 -3.55
C ALA A 129 -12.23 -6.41 -4.08
N GLU A 130 -12.97 -6.28 -5.19
CA GLU A 130 -13.35 -4.96 -5.72
C GLU A 130 -14.35 -4.22 -4.81
N GLU A 131 -15.27 -4.94 -4.15
CA GLU A 131 -16.17 -4.34 -3.15
C GLU A 131 -15.39 -3.75 -1.98
N ILE A 132 -14.50 -4.54 -1.36
CA ILE A 132 -13.68 -4.11 -0.23
C ILE A 132 -12.77 -2.94 -0.65
N LYS A 133 -12.16 -3.02 -1.84
CA LYS A 133 -11.34 -1.95 -2.40
C LYS A 133 -12.10 -0.65 -2.57
N THR A 134 -13.33 -0.71 -3.05
CA THR A 134 -14.19 0.48 -3.19
C THR A 134 -14.45 1.10 -1.82
N LYS A 135 -14.81 0.31 -0.81
CA LYS A 135 -15.03 0.80 0.56
C LYS A 135 -13.77 1.40 1.17
N VAL A 136 -12.60 0.80 0.95
CA VAL A 136 -11.30 1.34 1.40
C VAL A 136 -10.99 2.69 0.72
N LEU A 137 -11.29 2.83 -0.57
CA LEU A 137 -11.05 4.08 -1.31
C LEU A 137 -11.98 5.20 -0.86
N ILE A 138 -13.24 4.88 -0.53
CA ILE A 138 -14.21 5.79 0.08
C ILE A 138 -13.72 6.22 1.46
N ALA A 139 -13.31 5.28 2.31
CA ALA A 139 -12.78 5.59 3.65
C ALA A 139 -11.52 6.47 3.60
N LYS A 140 -10.70 6.36 2.53
CA LYS A 140 -9.55 7.25 2.29
C LYS A 140 -9.90 8.58 1.63
N GLY A 141 -11.16 8.81 1.26
CA GLY A 141 -11.62 10.03 0.58
C GLY A 141 -11.01 10.24 -0.81
N ILE A 142 -10.63 9.14 -1.49
CA ILE A 142 -10.08 9.20 -2.86
C ILE A 142 -11.22 9.16 -3.88
N ILE A 143 -12.30 8.46 -3.54
CA ILE A 143 -13.52 8.35 -4.32
C ILE A 143 -14.66 8.88 -3.45
N GLU A 144 -15.52 9.72 -4.03
CA GLU A 144 -16.76 10.15 -3.39
C GLU A 144 -17.70 8.95 -3.24
N ASP A 145 -18.32 8.81 -2.07
CA ASP A 145 -19.22 7.69 -1.81
C ASP A 145 -20.41 7.72 -2.79
N PRO A 146 -20.59 6.72 -3.66
CA PRO A 146 -21.76 6.69 -4.55
C PRO A 146 -23.08 6.57 -3.76
N GLU A 147 -23.08 6.19 -2.48
CA GLU A 147 -24.26 6.26 -1.61
C GLU A 147 -24.54 7.69 -1.13
N GLN A 148 -23.51 8.49 -0.79
CA GLN A 148 -23.70 9.92 -0.45
C GLN A 148 -24.13 10.76 -1.65
N ALA A 149 -23.61 10.44 -2.84
CA ALA A 149 -24.02 11.11 -4.08
C ALA A 149 -25.49 10.83 -4.46
N LYS A 150 -26.04 9.67 -4.04
CA LYS A 150 -27.47 9.35 -4.20
C LYS A 150 -28.33 10.05 -3.15
N GLU A 151 -27.90 10.12 -1.90
CA GLU A 151 -28.61 10.87 -0.85
C GLU A 151 -28.67 12.37 -1.14
N GLU A 152 -27.59 12.98 -1.69
CA GLU A 152 -27.61 14.39 -2.12
C GLU A 152 -28.50 14.63 -3.34
N GLN A 153 -28.62 13.66 -4.26
CA GLN A 153 -29.51 13.76 -5.42
C GLN A 153 -30.99 13.58 -5.07
N GLU A 154 -31.32 12.69 -4.12
CA GLU A 154 -32.70 12.54 -3.63
C GLU A 154 -33.12 13.78 -2.80
N ALA A 155 -32.25 14.31 -1.95
CA ALA A 155 -32.52 15.53 -1.17
C ALA A 155 -32.69 16.79 -2.05
N ALA A 156 -32.01 16.86 -3.20
CA ALA A 156 -32.19 17.95 -4.17
C ALA A 156 -33.44 17.80 -5.06
N SER A 157 -34.07 16.62 -5.07
CA SER A 157 -35.30 16.36 -5.84
C SER A 157 -36.59 16.55 -5.03
N GLU A 158 -36.48 16.62 -3.70
CA GLU A 158 -37.60 16.89 -2.77
C GLU A 158 -37.71 18.37 -2.33
N ALA A 159 -36.85 19.26 -2.84
CA ALA A 159 -36.88 20.71 -2.62
C ALA A 159 -37.33 21.48 -3.88
#